data_AF-A0A2K8XI04-F1
#
_entry.id   AF-A0A2K8XI04-F1
#
_cell.length_a   1.000
_cell.length_b   1.000
_cell.length_c   1.000
_cell.angle_alpha   90.00
_cell.angle_beta   90.00
_cell.angle_gamma   90.00
#
_symmetry.space_group_name_H-M   'P 1'
#
loop_
_entity.id
_entity.type
_entity.pdbx_description
1 polymer ?
#
loop_
_entity_poly.entity_id
_entity_poly.type
_entity_poly.pdbx_seq_one_letter_code
_entity_poly.pdbx_strand_id
1 'polypeptide(L)' 'MPNLCSLFSFNIYDNADVNLDRTVRYQGSVNDSNTIKDIILSHPDNTSNSNLFSLSEQLPEN' A
#
# COMPACT_ATOMS: atom_id res chain seq x y z
N MET A 1 -8.65 27.87 20.49
CA MET A 1 -8.95 27.09 19.28
C MET A 1 -7.73 26.26 18.94
N PRO A 2 -7.51 25.07 19.54
CA PRO A 2 -6.38 24.24 19.17
C PRO A 2 -6.71 23.39 17.94
N ASN A 3 -5.76 23.41 17.02
CA ASN A 3 -5.72 22.73 15.75
C ASN A 3 -5.52 21.22 16.01
N LEU A 4 -6.57 20.40 15.82
CA LEU A 4 -6.53 18.93 15.98
C LEU A 4 -6.38 18.21 14.62
N CYS A 5 -5.89 18.91 13.59
CA CYS A 5 -5.66 18.31 12.28
C CYS A 5 -4.22 17.76 12.21
N SER A 6 -3.99 16.55 12.73
CA SER A 6 -2.81 15.72 12.39
C SER A 6 -2.92 14.25 12.87
N LEU A 7 -3.86 13.89 13.74
CA LEU A 7 -3.94 12.51 14.24
C LEU A 7 -5.40 12.10 14.50
N PHE A 8 -6.13 11.77 13.44
CA PHE A 8 -7.38 11.02 13.58
C PHE A 8 -7.12 9.57 13.17
N SER A 9 -6.60 8.75 14.09
CA SER A 9 -6.52 7.30 13.89
C SER A 9 -7.89 6.69 14.14
N PHE A 10 -8.62 6.43 13.06
CA PHE A 10 -9.81 5.60 13.10
C PHE A 10 -9.37 4.13 13.11
N ASN A 11 -9.76 3.34 14.12
CA ASN A 11 -9.62 1.89 14.11
C ASN A 11 -10.70 1.30 13.19
N ILE A 12 -10.55 1.48 11.88
CA ILE A 12 -11.43 0.89 10.87
C ILE A 12 -10.52 0.24 9.84
N TYR A 13 -10.93 -0.91 9.31
CA TYR A 13 -10.35 -1.44 8.09
C TYR A 13 -10.59 -0.43 6.96
N ASP A 14 -9.52 0.20 6.49
CA ASP A 14 -9.54 1.08 5.31
C ASP A 14 -8.87 0.33 4.15
N ASN A 15 -9.47 0.39 2.96
CA ASN A 15 -8.89 -0.27 1.79
C ASN A 15 -7.55 0.35 1.35
N ALA A 16 -7.22 1.56 1.82
CA ALA A 16 -5.95 2.21 1.57
C ALA A 16 -4.84 1.81 2.56
N ASP A 17 -5.17 1.15 3.68
CA ASP A 17 -4.21 0.57 4.63
C ASP A 17 -3.82 -0.83 4.11
N VAL A 18 -2.83 -0.87 3.22
CA VAL A 18 -2.49 -2.09 2.48
C VAL A 18 -1.60 -3.03 3.28
N ASN A 19 -0.95 -2.54 4.32
CA ASN A 19 -0.09 -3.32 5.21
C ASN A 19 -0.81 -3.76 6.50
N LEU A 20 -2.07 -3.34 6.70
CA LEU A 20 -2.93 -3.65 7.84
C LEU A 20 -2.35 -3.20 9.18
N ASP A 21 -1.61 -2.08 9.20
CA ASP A 21 -1.01 -1.51 10.41
C ASP A 21 -1.92 -0.51 11.14
N ARG A 22 -3.16 -0.33 10.66
CA ARG A 22 -4.20 0.61 11.13
C ARG A 22 -3.90 2.07 10.84
N THR A 23 -2.96 2.38 9.93
CA THR A 23 -2.59 3.73 9.57
C THR A 23 -2.43 3.88 8.06
N VAL A 24 -3.32 4.65 7.43
CA VAL A 24 -3.12 5.07 6.04
C VAL A 24 -2.05 6.16 5.97
N ARG A 25 -0.96 5.89 5.26
CA ARG A 25 0.15 6.82 5.03
C ARG A 25 0.50 6.90 3.55
N TYR A 26 0.38 8.10 2.97
CA TYR A 26 0.68 8.31 1.54
C TYR A 26 2.16 8.63 1.25
N GLN A 27 2.93 9.13 2.23
CA GLN A 27 4.31 9.62 2.09
C GLN A 27 5.13 9.36 3.36
N GLY A 28 6.46 9.45 3.26
CA GLY A 28 7.37 9.21 4.38
C GLY A 28 7.74 7.73 4.54
N SER A 29 8.37 7.38 5.66
CA SER A 29 8.77 5.99 5.93
C SER A 29 7.56 5.08 6.13
N VAL A 30 7.64 3.84 5.61
CA VAL A 30 6.57 2.83 5.74
C VAL A 30 5.22 3.38 5.24
N ASN A 31 5.18 3.92 4.02
CA ASN A 31 3.95 4.42 3.40
C ASN A 31 3.31 3.36 2.50
N ASP A 32 1.98 3.33 2.45
CA ASP A 32 1.19 2.35 1.70
C ASP A 32 1.44 2.41 0.19
N SER A 33 1.68 3.61 -0.36
CA SER A 33 2.00 3.79 -1.78
C SER A 33 3.26 3.02 -2.19
N ASN A 34 4.29 3.05 -1.36
CA ASN A 34 5.53 2.31 -1.59
C ASN A 34 5.33 0.81 -1.38
N THR A 35 4.52 0.40 -0.39
CA THR A 35 4.15 -1.01 -0.22
C THR A 35 3.52 -1.59 -1.49
N ILE A 36 2.56 -0.87 -2.11
CA ILE A 36 1.96 -1.27 -3.39
C ILE A 36 3.04 -1.36 -4.48
N LYS A 37 3.88 -0.32 -4.62
CA LYS A 37 4.94 -0.30 -5.63
C LYS A 37 5.89 -1.50 -5.47
N ASP A 38 6.27 -1.83 -4.24
CA ASP A 38 7.18 -2.94 -3.95
C ASP A 38 6.53 -4.29 -4.27
N ILE A 39 5.22 -4.46 -4.02
CA ILE A 39 4.45 -5.62 -4.49
C ILE A 39 4.49 -5.73 -6.02
N ILE A 40 4.23 -4.64 -6.75
CA ILE A 40 4.28 -4.64 -8.22
C ILE A 40 5.69 -5.02 -8.74
N LEU A 41 6.74 -4.45 -8.17
CA LEU A 41 8.12 -4.68 -8.60
C LEU A 41 8.64 -6.07 -8.24
N SER A 42 8.15 -6.67 -7.16
CA SER A 42 8.55 -8.00 -6.71
C SER A 42 7.77 -9.14 -7.37
N HIS A 43 6.77 -8.84 -8.21
CA HIS A 43 5.95 -9.86 -8.84
C HIS A 43 6.79 -10.74 -9.80
N PRO A 44 6.70 -12.08 -9.73
CA PRO A 44 7.56 -12.98 -10.53
C PRO A 44 7.41 -12.78 -12.04
N ASP A 45 6.21 -12.46 -12.51
CA ASP A 45 5.95 -12.18 -13.94
C ASP A 45 6.40 -10.78 -14.37
N ASN A 46 6.73 -9.89 -13.44
CA ASN A 46 7.29 -8.57 -13.74
C ASN A 46 8.80 -8.66 -14.02
N THR A 47 9.16 -9.46 -15.02
CA THR A 47 10.56 -9.68 -15.43
C THR A 47 11.29 -8.41 -15.87
N SER A 48 10.54 -7.36 -16.23
CA SER A 48 11.07 -6.06 -16.64
C SER A 48 11.30 -5.07 -15.49
N ASN A 49 10.90 -5.41 -14.25
CA ASN A 49 10.90 -4.50 -13.10
C ASN A 49 10.15 -3.18 -13.38
N SER A 50 9.06 -3.23 -14.14
CA SER A 50 8.27 -2.05 -14.50
C SER A 50 7.28 -1.71 -13.40
N ASN A 51 7.20 -0.44 -13.02
CA ASN A 51 6.16 0.05 -12.09
C ASN A 51 4.77 0.17 -12.74
N LEU A 52 4.66 -0.10 -14.04
CA LEU A 52 3.41 -0.13 -14.79
C LEU A 52 2.91 -1.56 -15.05
N PHE A 53 3.53 -2.56 -14.43
CA PHE A 53 3.09 -3.94 -14.54
C PHE A 53 1.71 -4.11 -13.89
N SER A 54 0.75 -4.61 -14.67
CA SER A 54 -0.62 -4.84 -14.21
C SER A 54 -0.76 -6.25 -13.63
N LEU A 55 -1.04 -6.35 -12.34
CA LEU A 55 -1.48 -7.61 -11.73
C LEU A 55 -2.95 -7.89 -12.09
N SER A 56 -3.24 -9.12 -12.50
CA SER A 56 -4.63 -9.59 -12.65
C SER A 56 -5.15 -10.32 -11.41
N GLU A 57 -4.26 -10.94 -10.62
CA GLU A 57 -4.57 -11.67 -9.39
C GLU A 57 -3.31 -11.75 -8.50
N GLN A 58 -3.50 -11.91 -7.18
CA GLN A 58 -2.41 -12.07 -6.19
C GLN A 58 -2.28 -13.50 -5.65
N LEU A 59 -3.19 -14.40 -6.01
CA LEU A 59 -3.18 -15.81 -5.60
C LEU A 59 -2.36 -16.64 -6.60
N PRO A 60 -1.70 -17.73 -6.16
CA PRO A 60 -1.04 -18.66 -7.05
C PRO A 60 -2.03 -19.32 -8.01
N GLU A 61 -1.60 -19.60 -9.25
CA GLU A 61 -2.36 -20.49 -10.13
C GLU A 61 -2.44 -21.90 -9.51
N ASN A 62 -3.65 -22.46 -9.46
CA ASN A 62 -3.96 -23.76 -8.83
C ASN A 62 -3.32 -24.94 -9.56
#